data_AF-A0A976LCE7-F1
#
_entry.id   AF-A0A976LCE7-F1
#
_cell.length_a   1.000
_cell.length_b   1.000
_cell.length_c   1.000
_cell.angle_alpha   90.00
_cell.angle_beta   90.00
_cell.angle_gamma   90.00
#
_symmetry.space_group_name_H-M   'P 1'
#
loop_
_entity.id
_entity.type
_entity.pdbx_description
1 polymer ?
#
loop_
_entity_poly.entity_id
_entity_poly.type
_entity_poly.pdbx_seq_one_letter_code
_entity_poly.pdbx_strand_id
1 'polypeptide(L)'
;HVAPLHGKPQPVGDAIVEQMFPKGDSGCIVIVGIANGSHAEKIGKQLAALLRSKGCCVGMARGDSVEVDGQAPYGQGMSDREKVSSLIANPLVESIVCTTDPAQTAATGLACDRCDVVIFPENNDRDFGYRADSVTEGCDSNAATLGADTLSLLHAVPPGGVVIVPVATDCLEQIRTECRGEVMLYSTTASTITLTRLETRLNAHRAGGGKSVRLVDQAIVLGFGATTISVAIRPESFLEDSELVFHLLPAIAAAWSLGTDIQSLRNVCDASDRSL
;
A
#
# COMPACT_ATOMS: atom_id res chain seq x y z
N HIS A 1 12.64 12.92 -38.92
CA HIS A 1 11.27 12.40 -38.66
C HIS A 1 10.48 13.35 -37.76
N VAL A 2 11.06 13.86 -36.67
CA VAL A 2 10.41 14.83 -35.77
C VAL A 2 10.41 16.27 -36.33
N ALA A 3 11.48 16.68 -37.02
CA ALA A 3 11.57 17.99 -37.70
C ALA A 3 12.21 17.83 -39.10
N PRO A 4 11.45 17.40 -40.12
CA PRO A 4 11.99 17.23 -41.46
C PRO A 4 12.09 18.59 -42.21
N LEU A 5 13.12 18.73 -43.05
CA LEU A 5 13.32 19.91 -43.90
C LEU A 5 12.20 20.07 -44.95
N HIS A 6 11.61 18.94 -45.39
CA HIS A 6 10.42 18.86 -46.23
C HIS A 6 9.55 17.67 -45.81
N GLY A 7 8.21 17.82 -45.86
CA GLY A 7 7.24 16.77 -45.52
C GLY A 7 6.62 16.92 -44.13
N LYS A 8 5.60 16.10 -43.82
CA LYS A 8 4.98 16.08 -42.49
C LYS A 8 5.83 15.27 -41.50
N PRO A 9 6.03 15.75 -40.25
CA PRO A 9 6.59 14.94 -39.19
C PRO A 9 5.81 13.63 -39.03
N GLN A 10 6.53 12.54 -38.79
CA GLN A 10 5.94 11.24 -38.50
C GLN A 10 6.09 10.95 -37.00
N PRO A 11 5.04 10.44 -36.33
CA PRO A 11 5.06 10.12 -34.90
C PRO A 11 5.79 8.80 -34.66
N VAL A 12 7.06 8.72 -35.06
CA VAL A 12 7.85 7.50 -34.96
C VAL A 12 8.11 7.13 -33.49
N GLY A 13 8.23 8.13 -32.61
CA GLY A 13 8.34 7.93 -31.16
C GLY A 13 7.12 7.21 -30.59
N ASP A 14 5.92 7.73 -30.84
CA ASP A 14 4.67 7.13 -30.36
C ASP A 14 4.50 5.70 -30.90
N ALA A 15 4.85 5.46 -32.17
CA ALA A 15 4.80 4.12 -32.75
C ALA A 15 5.78 3.13 -32.09
N ILE A 16 6.99 3.58 -31.73
CA ILE A 16 7.96 2.74 -31.01
C ILE A 16 7.48 2.48 -29.57
N VAL A 17 6.97 3.51 -28.88
CA VAL A 17 6.44 3.39 -27.52
C VAL A 17 5.23 2.45 -27.49
N GLU A 18 4.28 2.57 -28.44
CA GLU A 18 3.14 1.64 -28.57
C GLU A 18 3.58 0.19 -28.87
N GLN A 19 4.73 0.00 -29.53
CA GLN A 19 5.30 -1.33 -29.77
C GLN A 19 6.03 -1.90 -28.55
N MET A 20 6.68 -1.04 -27.76
CA MET A 20 7.44 -1.44 -26.56
C MET A 20 6.54 -1.67 -25.35
N PHE A 21 5.46 -0.91 -25.22
CA PHE A 21 4.53 -0.99 -24.09
C PHE A 21 3.12 -1.28 -24.59
N PRO A 22 2.53 -2.43 -24.22
CA PRO A 22 1.12 -2.71 -24.51
C PRO A 22 0.23 -1.57 -24.03
N LYS A 23 -0.87 -1.31 -24.74
CA LYS A 23 -1.80 -0.23 -24.37
C LYS A 23 -2.30 -0.43 -22.93
N GLY A 24 -2.01 0.56 -22.08
CA GLY A 24 -2.37 0.55 -20.66
C GLY A 24 -1.21 0.18 -19.72
N ASP A 25 -0.07 -0.27 -20.26
CA ASP A 25 1.16 -0.46 -19.50
C ASP A 25 1.95 0.86 -19.46
N SER A 26 2.41 1.24 -18.26
CA SER A 26 3.26 2.41 -18.07
C SER A 26 4.75 2.08 -18.24
N GLY A 27 5.09 0.78 -18.37
CA GLY A 27 6.47 0.31 -18.41
C GLY A 27 7.23 0.52 -17.10
N CYS A 28 6.54 0.97 -16.05
CA CYS A 28 7.11 1.27 -14.75
C CYS A 28 6.90 0.07 -13.82
N ILE A 29 7.90 -0.23 -13.01
CA ILE A 29 7.78 -1.16 -11.89
C ILE A 29 6.72 -0.62 -10.93
N VAL A 30 5.79 -1.49 -10.50
CA VAL A 30 4.80 -1.15 -9.50
C VAL A 30 5.48 -1.01 -8.14
N ILE A 31 5.32 0.12 -7.46
CA ILE A 31 5.95 0.36 -6.16
C ILE A 31 4.88 0.50 -5.07
N VAL A 32 4.98 -0.30 -4.01
CA VAL A 32 4.12 -0.22 -2.83
C VAL A 32 4.94 0.21 -1.62
N GLY A 33 4.65 1.40 -1.12
CA GLY A 33 5.24 1.95 0.11
C GLY A 33 4.39 1.59 1.33
N ILE A 34 5.02 1.10 2.38
CA ILE A 34 4.34 0.79 3.65
C ILE A 34 4.92 1.71 4.72
N ALA A 35 4.08 2.58 5.26
CA ALA A 35 4.47 3.45 6.36
C ALA A 35 4.92 2.62 7.56
N ASN A 36 5.83 3.19 8.36
CA ASN A 36 6.33 2.49 9.54
C ASN A 36 5.21 2.13 10.52
N GLY A 37 5.31 0.95 11.12
CA GLY A 37 4.32 0.46 12.05
C GLY A 37 4.59 -0.98 12.50
N SER A 38 3.97 -1.40 13.60
CA SER A 38 4.19 -2.71 14.22
C SER A 38 3.92 -3.89 13.26
N HIS A 39 3.08 -3.67 12.25
CA HIS A 39 2.69 -4.67 11.27
C HIS A 39 3.28 -4.44 9.87
N ALA A 40 4.01 -3.34 9.63
CA ALA A 40 4.46 -2.93 8.29
C ALA A 40 5.21 -4.05 7.54
N GLU A 41 6.13 -4.69 8.26
CA GLU A 41 6.94 -5.78 7.73
C GLU A 41 6.14 -7.05 7.43
N LYS A 42 5.17 -7.38 8.29
CA LYS A 42 4.25 -8.52 8.10
C LYS A 42 3.31 -8.25 6.92
N ILE A 43 2.81 -7.03 6.77
CA ILE A 43 2.00 -6.58 5.63
C ILE A 43 2.79 -6.76 4.34
N GLY A 44 4.03 -6.27 4.32
CA GLY A 44 4.89 -6.35 3.13
C GLY A 44 5.13 -7.78 2.69
N LYS A 45 5.38 -8.70 3.63
CA LYS A 45 5.52 -10.13 3.34
C LYS A 45 4.25 -10.75 2.76
N GLN A 46 3.08 -10.48 3.34
CA GLN A 46 1.81 -11.00 2.81
C GLN A 46 1.52 -10.45 1.41
N LEU A 47 1.74 -9.15 1.20
CA LEU A 47 1.56 -8.54 -0.11
C LEU A 47 2.54 -9.14 -1.15
N ALA A 48 3.81 -9.33 -0.79
CA ALA A 48 4.77 -9.97 -1.67
C ALA A 48 4.35 -11.41 -2.04
N ALA A 49 3.84 -12.19 -1.09
CA ALA A 49 3.29 -13.52 -1.36
C ALA A 49 2.07 -13.46 -2.30
N LEU A 50 1.15 -12.52 -2.08
CA LEU A 50 0.00 -12.29 -2.95
C LEU A 50 0.42 -11.96 -4.38
N LEU A 51 1.38 -11.05 -4.56
CA LEU A 51 1.88 -10.66 -5.88
C LEU A 51 2.64 -11.81 -6.57
N ARG A 52 3.47 -12.57 -5.85
CA ARG A 52 4.16 -13.76 -6.38
C ARG A 52 3.20 -14.84 -6.84
N SER A 53 2.06 -15.01 -6.16
CA SER A 53 1.04 -15.99 -6.56
C SER A 53 0.46 -15.72 -7.96
N LYS A 54 0.59 -14.47 -8.46
CA LYS A 54 0.18 -14.06 -9.80
C LYS A 54 1.29 -14.20 -10.84
N GLY A 55 2.45 -14.73 -10.44
CA GLY A 55 3.64 -14.86 -11.27
C GLY A 55 4.53 -13.63 -11.32
N CYS A 56 4.25 -12.58 -10.53
CA CYS A 56 5.11 -11.40 -10.48
C CYS A 56 6.39 -11.68 -9.70
N CYS A 57 7.54 -11.30 -10.25
CA CYS A 57 8.78 -11.27 -9.50
C CYS A 57 8.82 -10.04 -8.59
N VAL A 58 8.79 -10.28 -7.27
CA VAL A 58 8.66 -9.21 -6.26
C VAL A 58 9.98 -8.95 -5.56
N GLY A 59 10.44 -7.70 -5.65
CA GLY A 59 11.47 -7.13 -4.80
C GLY A 59 10.89 -6.64 -3.47
N MET A 60 11.55 -6.90 -2.35
CA MET A 60 11.15 -6.37 -1.04
C MET A 60 12.32 -5.66 -0.37
N ALA A 61 12.11 -4.41 0.06
CA ALA A 61 13.07 -3.65 0.84
C ALA A 61 12.52 -3.44 2.26
N ARG A 62 13.21 -4.01 3.26
CA ARG A 62 12.71 -4.07 4.64
C ARG A 62 13.88 -3.99 5.61
N GLY A 63 13.86 -3.08 6.58
CA GLY A 63 14.95 -2.97 7.58
C GLY A 63 16.32 -2.98 6.90
N ASP A 64 17.21 -3.89 7.26
CA ASP A 64 18.54 -4.04 6.63
C ASP A 64 18.59 -5.15 5.55
N SER A 65 17.46 -5.50 4.93
CA SER A 65 17.39 -6.54 3.89
C SER A 65 16.79 -6.05 2.58
N VAL A 66 17.34 -6.59 1.49
CA VAL A 66 16.77 -6.57 0.14
C VAL A 66 16.51 -8.00 -0.26
N GLU A 67 15.27 -8.30 -0.60
CA GLU A 67 14.84 -9.61 -1.09
C GLU A 67 14.37 -9.52 -2.53
N VAL A 68 14.67 -10.55 -3.33
CA VAL A 68 14.13 -10.72 -4.69
C VAL A 68 13.58 -12.13 -4.78
N ASP A 69 12.28 -12.24 -5.06
CA ASP A 69 11.56 -13.51 -5.17
C ASP A 69 11.78 -14.49 -4.00
N GLY A 70 11.80 -13.95 -2.77
CA GLY A 70 11.93 -14.71 -1.52
C GLY A 70 13.37 -15.10 -1.16
N GLN A 71 14.36 -14.71 -1.97
CA GLN A 71 15.78 -14.82 -1.63
C GLN A 71 16.26 -13.47 -1.09
N ALA A 72 17.14 -13.46 -0.09
CA ALA A 72 17.72 -12.24 0.50
C ALA A 72 19.18 -12.05 0.03
N PRO A 73 19.42 -11.56 -1.20
CA PRO A 73 20.76 -11.54 -1.75
C PRO A 73 21.68 -10.47 -1.13
N TYR A 74 21.15 -9.35 -0.61
CA TYR A 74 21.92 -8.19 -0.11
C TYR A 74 21.15 -7.40 0.96
N GLY A 75 21.78 -6.39 1.60
CA GLY A 75 21.00 -5.35 2.32
C GLY A 75 21.68 -4.64 3.50
N GLN A 76 22.76 -5.19 4.06
CA GLN A 76 23.37 -4.57 5.24
C GLN A 76 24.00 -3.21 4.92
N GLY A 77 23.68 -2.19 5.73
CA GLY A 77 24.27 -0.85 5.66
C GLY A 77 23.76 0.02 4.51
N MET A 78 22.74 -0.43 3.76
CA MET A 78 22.11 0.36 2.71
C MET A 78 20.96 1.21 3.27
N SER A 79 20.86 2.45 2.81
CA SER A 79 19.69 3.30 3.04
C SER A 79 18.43 2.77 2.32
N ASP A 80 17.25 3.20 2.76
CA ASP A 80 15.95 2.92 2.12
C ASP A 80 15.98 3.24 0.62
N ARG A 81 16.56 4.40 0.27
CA ARG A 81 16.73 4.82 -1.12
C ARG A 81 17.66 3.90 -1.92
N GLU A 82 18.79 3.49 -1.35
CA GLU A 82 19.73 2.58 -2.03
C GLU A 82 19.11 1.19 -2.24
N LYS A 83 18.33 0.70 -1.26
CA LYS A 83 17.63 -0.58 -1.36
C LYS A 83 16.57 -0.55 -2.47
N VAL A 84 15.73 0.49 -2.52
CA VAL A 84 14.73 0.62 -3.60
C VAL A 84 15.40 0.82 -4.96
N SER A 85 16.48 1.63 -5.02
CA SER A 85 17.22 1.85 -6.27
C SER A 85 17.85 0.57 -6.81
N SER A 86 18.37 -0.31 -5.94
CA SER A 86 18.94 -1.59 -6.37
C SER A 86 17.87 -2.56 -6.91
N LEU A 87 16.67 -2.54 -6.33
CA LEU A 87 15.52 -3.31 -6.83
C LEU A 87 15.03 -2.80 -8.18
N ILE A 88 14.94 -1.47 -8.37
CA ILE A 88 14.58 -0.86 -9.65
C ILE A 88 15.58 -1.23 -10.76
N ALA A 89 16.87 -1.34 -10.41
CA ALA A 89 17.91 -1.73 -11.34
C ALA A 89 17.90 -3.22 -11.72
N ASN A 90 17.14 -4.07 -11.00
CA ASN A 90 17.07 -5.49 -11.28
C ASN A 90 16.04 -5.77 -12.39
N PRO A 91 16.46 -6.29 -13.56
CA PRO A 91 15.57 -6.48 -14.71
C PRO A 91 14.50 -7.57 -14.51
N LEU A 92 14.64 -8.41 -13.48
CA LEU A 92 13.64 -9.41 -13.14
C LEU A 92 12.53 -8.83 -12.27
N VAL A 93 12.74 -7.72 -11.57
CA VAL A 93 11.76 -7.20 -10.60
C VAL A 93 10.62 -6.49 -11.33
N GLU A 94 9.40 -6.95 -11.11
CA GLU A 94 8.18 -6.38 -11.71
C GLU A 94 7.35 -5.58 -10.70
N SER A 95 7.56 -5.83 -9.40
CA SER A 95 6.93 -5.08 -8.32
C SER A 95 7.85 -4.94 -7.12
N ILE A 96 7.82 -3.80 -6.46
CA ILE A 96 8.61 -3.51 -5.27
C ILE A 96 7.67 -3.25 -4.10
N VAL A 97 7.94 -3.90 -2.97
CA VAL A 97 7.29 -3.62 -1.69
C VAL A 97 8.34 -3.09 -0.73
N CYS A 98 8.20 -1.85 -0.25
CA CYS A 98 9.17 -1.24 0.64
C CYS A 98 8.52 -0.74 1.92
N THR A 99 9.12 -1.05 3.07
CA THR A 99 8.77 -0.41 4.34
C THR A 99 9.63 0.83 4.52
N THR A 100 9.05 1.92 5.00
CA THR A 100 9.79 3.16 5.25
C THR A 100 10.25 3.26 6.69
N ASP A 101 11.49 3.67 6.91
CA ASP A 101 11.97 4.14 8.21
C ASP A 101 11.83 5.68 8.29
N PRO A 102 11.07 6.23 9.27
CA PRO A 102 10.91 7.67 9.44
C PRO A 102 12.25 8.39 9.68
N ALA A 103 13.20 7.75 10.37
CA ALA A 103 14.52 8.33 10.61
C ALA A 103 15.32 8.44 9.31
N GLN A 104 15.24 7.43 8.44
CA GLN A 104 15.89 7.47 7.13
C GLN A 104 15.19 8.42 6.16
N THR A 105 13.85 8.50 6.23
CA THR A 105 13.06 9.45 5.43
C THR A 105 13.44 10.89 5.78
N ALA A 106 13.56 11.20 7.07
CA ALA A 106 14.01 12.51 7.53
C ALA A 106 15.47 12.82 7.12
N ALA A 107 16.34 11.81 7.04
CA ALA A 107 17.76 11.98 6.73
C ALA A 107 18.06 12.06 5.21
N THR A 108 17.37 11.26 4.40
CA THR A 108 17.72 11.03 2.98
C THR A 108 16.57 11.31 2.00
N GLY A 109 15.39 11.66 2.53
CA GLY A 109 14.14 11.73 1.78
C GLY A 109 13.51 10.35 1.60
N LEU A 110 12.40 10.30 0.86
CA LEU A 110 11.71 9.05 0.56
C LEU A 110 12.57 8.09 -0.27
N ALA A 111 12.32 6.80 -0.07
CA ALA A 111 12.94 5.73 -0.84
C ALA A 111 12.52 5.74 -2.32
N CYS A 112 11.23 6.07 -2.58
CA CYS A 112 10.63 6.27 -3.89
C CYS A 112 10.10 7.70 -4.03
N ASP A 113 10.29 8.31 -5.20
CA ASP A 113 9.65 9.57 -5.59
C ASP A 113 8.19 9.35 -6.00
N ARG A 114 7.86 8.13 -6.44
CA ARG A 114 6.51 7.68 -6.77
C ARG A 114 6.25 6.31 -6.18
N CYS A 115 5.09 6.15 -5.54
CA CYS A 115 4.63 4.86 -5.07
C CYS A 115 3.15 4.68 -5.51
N ASP A 116 2.84 3.62 -6.26
CA ASP A 116 1.51 3.39 -6.84
C ASP A 116 0.46 3.05 -5.78
N VAL A 117 0.91 2.41 -4.69
CA VAL A 117 0.10 2.17 -3.50
C VAL A 117 0.89 2.58 -2.26
N VAL A 118 0.25 3.27 -1.33
CA VAL A 118 0.78 3.50 0.00
C VAL A 118 -0.13 2.88 1.05
N ILE A 119 0.44 2.11 1.96
CA ILE A 119 -0.28 1.46 3.06
C ILE A 119 0.12 2.13 4.37
N PHE A 120 -0.88 2.55 5.13
CA PHE A 120 -0.73 3.03 6.49
C PHE A 120 -1.18 1.91 7.45
N PRO A 121 -0.26 1.22 8.15
CA PRO A 121 -0.62 0.15 9.08
C PRO A 121 -1.36 0.69 10.29
N GLU A 122 -2.24 -0.12 10.88
CA GLU A 122 -2.86 0.24 12.15
C GLU A 122 -1.81 0.15 13.26
N ASN A 123 -1.61 1.28 13.94
CA ASN A 123 -0.63 1.45 14.99
C ASN A 123 -1.36 1.67 16.31
N ASN A 124 -1.31 0.68 17.22
CA ASN A 124 -2.00 0.74 18.50
C ASN A 124 -1.53 1.88 19.42
N ASP A 125 -0.32 2.38 19.22
CA ASP A 125 0.30 3.33 20.17
C ASP A 125 0.36 4.77 19.68
N ARG A 126 0.36 5.04 18.37
CA ARG A 126 0.68 6.38 17.82
C ARG A 126 0.04 6.58 16.45
N ASP A 127 -1.01 7.38 16.43
CA ASP A 127 -1.59 7.88 15.18
C ASP A 127 -0.51 8.65 14.38
N PHE A 128 -0.57 8.53 13.05
CA PHE A 128 0.48 8.77 12.03
C PHE A 128 1.25 10.10 12.05
N GLY A 129 1.96 10.42 13.14
CA GLY A 129 2.89 11.54 13.14
C GLY A 129 3.16 12.29 14.43
N TYR A 130 3.20 11.67 15.63
CA TYR A 130 3.76 12.38 16.79
C TYR A 130 5.26 12.10 16.96
N ARG A 131 6.11 12.94 16.36
CA ARG A 131 7.48 13.17 16.86
C ARG A 131 7.46 14.39 17.77
N ALA A 132 7.66 14.17 19.06
CA ALA A 132 7.83 15.18 20.10
C ALA A 132 9.18 15.94 20.00
N ASP A 133 9.74 16.11 18.80
CA ASP A 133 11.06 16.73 18.61
C ASP A 133 10.98 18.15 18.00
N SER A 134 9.80 18.64 17.60
CA SER A 134 9.63 20.07 17.35
C SER A 134 9.29 20.76 18.66
N VAL A 135 10.31 21.36 19.26
CA VAL A 135 10.21 22.44 20.23
C VAL A 135 9.29 23.52 19.65
N THR A 136 8.01 23.44 20.03
CA THR A 136 7.09 24.56 20.11
C THR A 136 6.30 24.35 21.39
N GLU A 137 6.89 24.78 22.50
CA GLU A 137 6.11 25.10 23.70
C GLU A 137 4.99 26.07 23.27
N GLY A 138 3.73 25.63 23.36
CA GLY A 138 2.59 26.55 23.27
C GLY A 138 1.54 26.30 22.17
N CYS A 139 1.32 25.07 21.69
CA CYS A 139 0.08 24.76 20.97
C CYS A 139 -0.71 23.64 21.66
N ASP A 140 -1.65 24.06 22.51
CA ASP A 140 -2.75 23.25 23.03
C ASP A 140 -3.73 22.91 21.91
N SER A 141 -3.35 22.04 20.99
CA SER A 141 -4.30 21.44 20.06
C SER A 141 -4.13 19.93 20.04
N ASN A 142 -5.00 19.24 20.79
CA ASN A 142 -5.25 17.79 20.74
C ASN A 142 -5.73 17.29 19.35
N ALA A 143 -5.46 18.03 18.27
CA ALA A 143 -5.78 17.63 16.91
C ALA A 143 -4.62 16.78 16.36
N ALA A 144 -4.85 15.48 16.18
CA ALA A 144 -3.94 14.61 15.46
C ALA A 144 -3.67 15.20 14.07
N THR A 145 -2.45 15.68 13.84
CA THR A 145 -2.00 16.27 12.57
C THR A 145 -1.04 15.30 11.89
N LEU A 146 -1.08 15.21 10.57
CA LEU A 146 -0.16 14.36 9.80
C LEU A 146 1.29 14.78 10.03
N GLY A 147 2.15 13.82 10.36
CA GLY A 147 3.60 14.03 10.43
C GLY A 147 4.20 14.26 9.04
N ALA A 148 5.38 14.90 9.00
CA ALA A 148 6.08 15.18 7.74
C ALA A 148 6.38 13.91 6.91
N ASP A 149 6.71 12.80 7.58
CA ASP A 149 7.00 11.52 6.92
C ASP A 149 5.75 10.94 6.25
N THR A 150 4.61 11.00 6.95
CA THR A 150 3.28 10.59 6.46
C THR A 150 2.85 11.43 5.26
N LEU A 151 3.00 12.75 5.33
CA LEU A 151 2.71 13.66 4.23
C LEU A 151 3.57 13.39 3.00
N SER A 152 4.86 13.10 3.22
CA SER A 152 5.78 12.78 2.13
C SER A 152 5.32 11.53 1.39
N LEU A 153 5.00 10.44 2.11
CA LEU A 153 4.47 9.22 1.50
C LEU A 153 3.15 9.47 0.76
N LEU A 154 2.27 10.28 1.33
CA LEU A 154 1.00 10.63 0.72
C LEU A 154 1.17 11.38 -0.60
N HIS A 155 2.13 12.30 -0.65
CA HIS A 155 2.45 13.07 -1.86
C HIS A 155 3.20 12.26 -2.93
N ALA A 156 3.81 11.13 -2.56
CA ALA A 156 4.41 10.18 -3.51
C ALA A 156 3.36 9.38 -4.29
N VAL A 157 2.09 9.41 -3.87
CA VAL A 157 1.01 8.72 -4.59
C VAL A 157 0.49 9.58 -5.74
N PRO A 158 0.56 9.09 -7.01
CA PRO A 158 0.04 9.83 -8.15
C PRO A 158 -1.51 9.82 -8.17
N PRO A 159 -2.16 10.63 -9.02
CA PRO A 159 -3.63 10.65 -9.12
C PRO A 159 -4.29 9.30 -9.46
N GLY A 160 -3.55 8.38 -10.11
CA GLY A 160 -4.02 7.02 -10.40
C GLY A 160 -3.63 5.99 -9.33
N GLY A 161 -2.91 6.39 -8.28
CA GLY A 161 -2.48 5.51 -7.19
C GLY A 161 -3.50 5.43 -6.06
N VAL A 162 -3.22 4.58 -5.07
CA VAL A 162 -4.14 4.30 -3.96
C VAL A 162 -3.46 4.44 -2.61
N VAL A 163 -4.14 5.05 -1.65
CA VAL A 163 -3.73 5.15 -0.24
C VAL A 163 -4.66 4.30 0.61
N ILE A 164 -4.10 3.33 1.32
CA ILE A 164 -4.82 2.37 2.15
C ILE A 164 -4.67 2.77 3.61
N VAL A 165 -5.78 3.05 4.28
CA VAL A 165 -5.81 3.65 5.62
C VAL A 165 -6.77 2.91 6.54
N PRO A 166 -6.46 2.71 7.83
CA PRO A 166 -7.40 2.20 8.80
C PRO A 166 -8.62 3.12 8.90
N VAL A 167 -9.81 2.52 9.03
CA VAL A 167 -11.04 3.28 9.29
C VAL A 167 -10.99 4.01 10.64
N ALA A 168 -10.12 3.60 11.56
CA ALA A 168 -9.96 4.22 12.87
C ALA A 168 -9.06 5.47 12.89
N THR A 169 -8.36 5.81 11.80
CA THR A 169 -7.41 6.93 11.77
C THR A 169 -8.05 8.28 12.06
N ASP A 170 -7.57 9.06 13.04
CA ASP A 170 -8.21 10.31 13.43
C ASP A 170 -8.03 11.41 12.38
N CYS A 171 -6.84 11.46 11.75
CA CYS A 171 -6.49 12.44 10.72
C CYS A 171 -7.00 12.10 9.29
N LEU A 172 -8.01 11.23 9.14
CA LEU A 172 -8.45 10.77 7.82
C LEU A 172 -8.91 11.90 6.89
N GLU A 173 -9.61 12.91 7.40
CA GLU A 173 -10.06 14.04 6.57
C GLU A 173 -8.87 14.86 6.04
N GLN A 174 -7.79 14.96 6.80
CA GLN A 174 -6.54 15.55 6.35
C GLN A 174 -5.90 14.68 5.25
N ILE A 175 -5.87 13.35 5.43
CA ILE A 175 -5.36 12.42 4.40
C ILE A 175 -6.17 12.56 3.11
N ARG A 176 -7.50 12.64 3.18
CA ARG A 176 -8.37 12.83 2.01
C ARG A 176 -8.07 14.13 1.26
N THR A 177 -7.73 15.19 1.99
CA THR A 177 -7.45 16.52 1.43
C THR A 177 -6.09 16.56 0.74
N GLU A 178 -5.09 15.89 1.32
CA GLU A 178 -3.71 15.86 0.83
C GLU A 178 -3.46 14.76 -0.23
N CYS A 179 -4.27 13.69 -0.22
CA CYS A 179 -4.18 12.59 -1.17
C CYS A 179 -4.59 13.04 -2.58
N ARG A 180 -3.72 12.82 -3.56
CA ARG A 180 -4.04 13.03 -4.98
C ARG A 180 -4.75 11.84 -5.61
N GLY A 181 -4.51 10.65 -5.07
CA GLY A 181 -5.07 9.38 -5.54
C GLY A 181 -6.37 8.97 -4.84
N GLU A 182 -6.73 7.70 -4.99
CA GLU A 182 -7.89 7.11 -4.32
C GLU A 182 -7.55 6.76 -2.87
N VAL A 183 -8.40 7.13 -1.91
CA VAL A 183 -8.30 6.64 -0.53
C VAL A 183 -9.18 5.41 -0.39
N MET A 184 -8.58 4.28 0.03
CA MET A 184 -9.27 3.03 0.33
C MET A 184 -9.20 2.77 1.84
N LEU A 185 -10.34 2.49 2.46
CA LEU A 185 -10.40 2.22 3.90
C LEU A 185 -10.37 0.74 4.21
N TYR A 186 -9.68 0.35 5.28
CA TYR A 186 -9.82 -0.99 5.83
C TYR A 186 -10.19 -1.01 7.30
N SER A 187 -10.86 -2.08 7.75
CA SER A 187 -11.32 -2.23 9.12
C SER A 187 -10.99 -3.62 9.65
N THR A 188 -10.20 -3.65 10.72
CA THR A 188 -9.73 -4.83 11.46
C THR A 188 -10.63 -5.18 12.65
N THR A 189 -11.47 -4.23 13.10
CA THR A 189 -12.22 -4.32 14.36
C THR A 189 -13.43 -5.27 14.23
N ALA A 190 -13.45 -6.34 15.03
CA ALA A 190 -14.56 -7.28 15.14
C ALA A 190 -15.52 -7.00 16.33
N SER A 191 -15.25 -6.01 17.20
CA SER A 191 -15.97 -5.88 18.50
C SER A 191 -17.03 -4.76 18.57
N THR A 192 -18.19 -5.12 19.14
CA THR A 192 -19.53 -4.51 18.99
C THR A 192 -19.72 -3.05 19.43
N ILE A 193 -18.84 -2.48 20.27
CA ILE A 193 -19.08 -1.18 20.92
C ILE A 193 -18.44 -0.01 20.15
N THR A 194 -17.34 -0.26 19.44
CA THR A 194 -16.67 0.71 18.55
C THR A 194 -17.28 0.73 17.13
N LEU A 195 -18.19 -0.21 16.84
CA LEU A 195 -18.77 -0.45 15.53
C LEU A 195 -19.55 0.75 15.00
N THR A 196 -20.46 1.36 15.77
CA THR A 196 -21.40 2.32 15.18
C THR A 196 -20.70 3.51 14.50
N ARG A 197 -19.64 4.06 15.12
CA ARG A 197 -18.91 5.20 14.54
C ARG A 197 -18.06 4.77 13.34
N LEU A 198 -17.31 3.68 13.46
CA LEU A 198 -16.42 3.19 12.41
C LEU A 198 -17.21 2.64 11.21
N GLU A 199 -18.30 1.91 11.45
CA GLU A 199 -19.23 1.43 10.43
C GLU A 199 -19.93 2.59 9.73
N THR A 200 -20.40 3.60 10.46
CA THR A 200 -21.00 4.79 9.84
C THR A 200 -19.99 5.47 8.92
N ARG A 201 -18.75 5.64 9.38
CA ARG A 201 -17.66 6.22 8.58
C ARG A 201 -17.32 5.37 7.36
N LEU A 202 -17.26 4.06 7.50
CA LEU A 202 -17.01 3.12 6.39
C LEU A 202 -18.15 3.16 5.37
N ASN A 203 -19.39 3.15 5.83
CA ASN A 203 -20.58 3.20 4.98
C ASN A 203 -20.69 4.55 4.25
N ALA A 204 -20.42 5.66 4.93
CA ALA A 204 -20.36 6.98 4.31
C ALA A 204 -19.27 7.04 3.23
N HIS A 205 -18.08 6.47 3.50
CA HIS A 205 -17.00 6.39 2.52
C HIS A 205 -17.43 5.60 1.28
N ARG A 206 -18.07 4.44 1.46
CA ARG A 206 -18.59 3.63 0.36
C ARG A 206 -19.69 4.34 -0.43
N ALA A 207 -20.60 5.03 0.26
CA ALA A 207 -21.67 5.81 -0.37
C ALA A 207 -21.10 6.95 -1.23
N GLY A 208 -19.97 7.52 -0.84
CA GLY A 208 -19.20 8.48 -1.64
C GLY A 208 -18.39 7.87 -2.79
N GLY A 209 -18.57 6.58 -3.09
CA GLY A 209 -17.83 5.88 -4.15
C GLY A 209 -16.44 5.37 -3.73
N GLY A 210 -16.12 5.37 -2.44
CA GLY A 210 -14.87 4.82 -1.94
C GLY A 210 -14.84 3.29 -1.91
N LYS A 211 -13.64 2.71 -2.05
CA LYS A 211 -13.40 1.29 -1.84
C LYS A 211 -13.09 0.99 -0.37
N SER A 212 -13.44 -0.21 0.07
CA SER A 212 -13.17 -0.66 1.43
C SER A 212 -12.91 -2.16 1.53
N VAL A 213 -12.16 -2.54 2.56
CA VAL A 213 -11.89 -3.94 2.90
C VAL A 213 -12.15 -4.15 4.38
N ARG A 214 -12.99 -5.11 4.75
CA ARG A 214 -13.27 -5.42 6.15
C ARG A 214 -13.39 -6.92 6.38
N LEU A 215 -13.16 -7.33 7.60
CA LEU A 215 -13.53 -8.67 8.04
C LEU A 215 -14.99 -8.69 8.52
N VAL A 216 -15.75 -9.70 8.11
CA VAL A 216 -17.12 -9.95 8.57
C VAL A 216 -17.25 -11.44 8.82
N ASP A 217 -17.51 -11.83 10.06
CA ASP A 217 -17.50 -13.22 10.49
C ASP A 217 -16.16 -13.89 10.08
N GLN A 218 -16.19 -14.76 9.07
CA GLN A 218 -15.03 -15.50 8.53
C GLN A 218 -14.76 -15.18 7.06
N ALA A 219 -15.20 -14.02 6.59
CA ALA A 219 -15.00 -13.59 5.23
C ALA A 219 -14.43 -12.18 5.16
N ILE A 220 -13.51 -11.98 4.22
CA ILE A 220 -13.08 -10.65 3.82
C ILE A 220 -14.12 -10.11 2.84
N VAL A 221 -14.67 -8.96 3.18
CA VAL A 221 -15.64 -8.24 2.35
C VAL A 221 -14.93 -7.06 1.70
N LEU A 222 -14.78 -7.15 0.38
CA LEU A 222 -14.37 -6.04 -0.48
C LEU A 222 -15.62 -5.26 -0.87
N GLY A 223 -15.67 -3.96 -0.60
CA GLY A 223 -16.84 -3.12 -0.83
C GLY A 223 -16.52 -1.90 -1.70
N PHE A 224 -17.40 -1.58 -2.64
CA PHE A 224 -17.36 -0.35 -3.45
C PHE A 224 -18.78 0.07 -3.78
N GLY A 225 -19.17 1.30 -3.41
CA GLY A 225 -20.57 1.71 -3.50
C GLY A 225 -21.49 0.74 -2.76
N ALA A 226 -22.61 0.38 -3.40
CA ALA A 226 -23.54 -0.63 -2.89
C ALA A 226 -23.04 -2.09 -3.07
N THR A 227 -22.04 -2.32 -3.92
CA THR A 227 -21.55 -3.66 -4.24
C THR A 227 -20.63 -4.18 -3.13
N THR A 228 -20.81 -5.44 -2.77
CA THR A 228 -19.92 -6.19 -1.88
C THR A 228 -19.50 -7.50 -2.53
N ILE A 229 -18.24 -7.87 -2.34
CA ILE A 229 -17.65 -9.12 -2.82
C ILE A 229 -17.09 -9.84 -1.60
N SER A 230 -17.55 -11.06 -1.38
CA SER A 230 -17.11 -11.89 -0.26
C SER A 230 -16.02 -12.86 -0.69
N VAL A 231 -14.91 -12.82 0.04
CA VAL A 231 -13.77 -13.73 -0.07
C VAL A 231 -13.79 -14.57 1.21
N ALA A 232 -14.29 -15.80 1.10
CA ALA A 232 -14.28 -16.73 2.23
C ALA A 232 -12.84 -17.04 2.63
N ILE A 233 -12.57 -17.01 3.93
CA ILE A 233 -11.33 -17.52 4.50
C ILE A 233 -11.66 -18.88 5.13
N ARG A 234 -10.76 -19.87 5.02
CA ARG A 234 -10.98 -21.15 5.68
C ARG A 234 -11.00 -20.99 7.20
N PRO A 235 -11.94 -21.67 7.89
CA PRO A 235 -12.28 -21.43 9.29
C PRO A 235 -11.28 -21.97 10.32
N GLU A 236 -10.24 -22.69 9.91
CA GLU A 236 -9.38 -23.40 10.87
C GLU A 236 -8.40 -22.44 11.60
N SER A 237 -8.22 -21.22 11.09
CA SER A 237 -7.32 -20.21 11.66
C SER A 237 -8.04 -18.87 11.87
N PHE A 238 -8.60 -18.70 13.09
CA PHE A 238 -9.03 -17.48 13.81
C PHE A 238 -8.93 -16.12 13.10
N LEU A 239 -10.00 -15.31 13.15
CA LEU A 239 -9.98 -13.95 12.60
C LEU A 239 -10.53 -12.85 13.52
N GLU A 240 -11.39 -13.09 14.50
CA GLU A 240 -11.90 -11.95 15.29
C GLU A 240 -10.86 -11.37 16.29
N ASP A 241 -9.86 -12.18 16.70
CA ASP A 241 -8.80 -11.78 17.66
C ASP A 241 -7.37 -12.13 17.21
N SER A 242 -7.17 -12.52 15.95
CA SER A 242 -5.84 -12.92 15.45
C SER A 242 -5.05 -11.71 14.96
N GLU A 243 -3.77 -11.59 15.34
CA GLU A 243 -2.83 -10.61 14.78
C GLU A 243 -2.78 -10.64 13.24
N LEU A 244 -3.18 -11.76 12.63
CA LEU A 244 -3.27 -11.97 11.18
C LEU A 244 -4.09 -10.88 10.47
N VAL A 245 -5.20 -10.43 11.05
CA VAL A 245 -6.10 -9.46 10.41
C VAL A 245 -5.42 -8.11 10.18
N PHE A 246 -4.59 -7.68 11.12
CA PHE A 246 -3.88 -6.40 11.06
C PHE A 246 -2.88 -6.32 9.91
N HIS A 247 -2.44 -7.46 9.38
CA HIS A 247 -1.52 -7.47 8.24
C HIS A 247 -2.11 -8.07 6.96
N LEU A 248 -3.08 -8.97 7.04
CA LEU A 248 -3.72 -9.58 5.88
C LEU A 248 -4.69 -8.61 5.16
N LEU A 249 -5.54 -7.90 5.89
CA LEU A 249 -6.52 -6.98 5.28
C LEU A 249 -5.86 -5.85 4.46
N PRO A 250 -4.88 -5.08 4.98
CA PRO A 250 -4.21 -4.07 4.18
C PRO A 250 -3.42 -4.66 3.00
N ALA A 251 -2.85 -5.87 3.14
CA ALA A 251 -2.18 -6.54 2.02
C ALA A 251 -3.17 -6.93 0.91
N ILE A 252 -4.36 -7.42 1.27
CA ILE A 252 -5.41 -7.76 0.32
C ILE A 252 -6.00 -6.51 -0.33
N ALA A 253 -6.17 -5.42 0.43
CA ALA A 253 -6.57 -4.13 -0.09
C ALA A 253 -5.60 -3.64 -1.17
N ALA A 254 -4.28 -3.75 -0.94
CA ALA A 254 -3.25 -3.39 -1.89
C ALA A 254 -3.22 -4.31 -3.11
N ALA A 255 -3.31 -5.62 -2.91
CA ALA A 255 -3.39 -6.56 -4.01
C ALA A 255 -4.64 -6.30 -4.88
N TRP A 256 -5.79 -5.99 -4.27
CA TRP A 256 -7.02 -5.67 -4.97
C TRP A 256 -6.92 -4.35 -5.75
N SER A 257 -6.32 -3.32 -5.17
CA SER A 257 -6.09 -2.04 -5.88
C SER A 257 -5.17 -2.20 -7.09
N LEU A 258 -4.22 -3.14 -7.03
CA LEU A 258 -3.31 -3.50 -8.12
C LEU A 258 -3.94 -4.49 -9.14
N GLY A 259 -5.26 -4.69 -9.10
CA GLY A 259 -5.97 -5.52 -10.08
C GLY A 259 -5.78 -7.02 -9.86
N THR A 260 -5.57 -7.47 -8.63
CA THR A 260 -5.62 -8.90 -8.30
C THR A 260 -7.04 -9.42 -8.38
N ASP A 261 -7.22 -10.48 -9.17
CA ASP A 261 -8.50 -11.14 -9.31
C ASP A 261 -8.85 -11.85 -7.99
N ILE A 262 -10.16 -12.00 -7.79
CA ILE A 262 -10.71 -12.51 -6.53
C ILE A 262 -10.30 -13.97 -6.29
N GLN A 263 -10.06 -14.77 -7.33
CA GLN A 263 -9.66 -16.17 -7.15
C GLN A 263 -8.22 -16.27 -6.68
N SER A 264 -7.31 -15.44 -7.20
CA SER A 264 -5.94 -15.35 -6.69
C SER A 264 -5.91 -14.92 -5.22
N LEU A 265 -6.75 -13.95 -4.82
CA LEU A 265 -6.89 -13.56 -3.41
C LEU A 265 -7.36 -14.74 -2.53
N ARG A 266 -8.34 -15.52 -3.00
CA ARG A 266 -8.82 -16.73 -2.29
C ARG A 266 -7.74 -17.78 -2.13
N ASN A 267 -7.02 -18.09 -3.21
CA ASN A 267 -5.98 -19.12 -3.21
C ASN A 267 -4.88 -18.83 -2.19
N VAL A 268 -4.50 -17.56 -2.02
CA VAL A 268 -3.48 -17.19 -1.03
C VAL A 268 -4.04 -17.20 0.39
N CYS A 269 -5.28 -16.77 0.60
CA CYS A 269 -5.96 -16.94 1.89
C CYS A 269 -6.02 -18.43 2.30
N ASP A 270 -6.16 -19.34 1.33
CA ASP A 270 -6.12 -20.80 1.55
C ASP A 270 -4.70 -21.36 1.78
N ALA A 271 -3.66 -20.71 1.23
CA ALA A 271 -2.27 -21.19 1.25
C ALA A 271 -1.45 -20.69 2.44
N SER A 272 -1.75 -19.49 2.97
CA SER A 272 -1.04 -18.91 4.13
C SER A 272 -1.15 -19.75 5.41
N ASP A 273 -1.99 -20.79 5.41
CA ASP A 273 -2.14 -21.80 6.46
C ASP A 273 -1.03 -22.89 6.42
N ARG A 274 -0.26 -22.99 5.32
CA ARG A 274 0.71 -24.09 5.10
C ARG A 274 2.17 -23.71 5.34
N SER A 275 2.49 -22.45 5.60
CA SER A 275 3.88 -21.99 5.68
C SER A 275 4.09 -20.72 6.50
N LEU A 276 3.69 -20.76 7.78
CA LEU A 276 4.15 -19.84 8.83
C LEU A 276 4.68 -20.65 10.01
#